data_AF-A0AAE1VK05-F1
#
_entry.id   AF-A0AAE1VK05-F1
#
_cell.length_a   1.000
_cell.length_b   1.000
_cell.length_c   1.000
_cell.angle_alpha   90.00
_cell.angle_beta   90.00
_cell.angle_gamma   90.00
#
_symmetry.space_group_name_H-M   'P 1'
#
loop_
_entity.id
_entity.type
_entity.pdbx_description
1 polymer ?
#
loop_
_entity_poly.entity_id
_entity_poly.type
_entity_poly.pdbx_seq_one_letter_code
_entity_poly.pdbx_strand_id
1 'polypeptide(L)'
;MLEFMQGLRKVVTVGVVGGSDLVKISEQLGKTGTFIEFRSGMLNVSPIGRNCSQEERDEFEKYDKVHKIRETMITVLRKKFAHLNLTFSIGGQSSFDVSSSCLCLR
;
A
#
# COMPACT_ATOMS: atom_id res chain seq x y z
N MET A 1 6.11 -6.89 -12.59
CA MET A 1 5.96 -5.66 -11.78
C MET A 1 5.58 -4.41 -12.56
N LEU A 2 6.20 -4.11 -13.72
CA LEU A 2 5.83 -2.92 -14.53
C LEU A 2 4.34 -2.86 -14.88
N GLU A 3 3.78 -3.97 -15.37
CA GLU A 3 2.34 -4.09 -15.71
C GLU A 3 1.44 -3.89 -14.49
N PHE A 4 1.83 -4.44 -13.33
CA PHE A 4 1.12 -4.20 -12.07
C PHE A 4 1.12 -2.70 -11.72
N MET A 5 2.26 -2.01 -11.83
CA MET A 5 2.36 -0.58 -11.54
C MET A 5 1.52 0.27 -12.51
N GLN A 6 1.54 -0.05 -13.80
CA GLN A 6 0.72 0.63 -14.81
C GLN A 6 -0.77 0.39 -14.58
N GLY A 7 -1.15 -0.84 -14.21
CA GLY A 7 -2.51 -1.17 -13.84
C GLY A 7 -2.96 -0.46 -12.56
N LEU A 8 -2.11 -0.45 -11.53
CA LEU A 8 -2.39 0.13 -10.22
C LEU A 8 -2.69 1.64 -10.31
N ARG A 9 -1.95 2.39 -11.15
CA ARG A 9 -2.22 3.82 -11.42
C ARG A 9 -3.63 4.11 -11.94
N LYS A 10 -4.31 3.13 -12.55
CA LYS A 10 -5.69 3.28 -13.06
C LYS A 10 -6.75 2.97 -12.01
N VAL A 11 -6.36 2.39 -10.87
CA VAL A 11 -7.27 1.88 -9.84
C VAL A 11 -7.15 2.68 -8.55
N VAL A 12 -5.95 3.20 -8.28
CA VAL A 12 -5.62 3.99 -7.11
C VAL A 12 -4.93 5.25 -7.59
N THR A 13 -5.29 6.40 -7.04
CA THR A 13 -4.54 7.64 -7.29
C THR A 13 -3.15 7.47 -6.70
N VAL A 14 -2.17 7.12 -7.53
CA VAL A 14 -0.76 7.01 -7.12
C VAL A 14 -0.18 8.42 -7.11
N GLY A 15 -0.25 9.09 -5.96
CA GLY A 15 0.45 10.34 -5.73
C GLY A 15 1.93 10.08 -5.46
N VAL A 16 2.81 10.47 -6.38
CA VAL A 16 4.23 10.72 -6.06
C VAL A 16 4.31 12.19 -5.68
N VAL A 17 4.50 12.49 -4.41
CA VAL A 17 4.54 13.88 -3.92
C VAL A 17 5.95 14.43 -4.13
N GLY A 18 6.09 15.37 -5.07
CA GLY A 18 7.27 16.21 -5.22
C GLY A 18 6.86 17.67 -5.12
N GLY A 19 7.50 18.42 -4.21
CA GLY A 19 7.26 19.85 -3.99
C GLY A 19 6.76 20.18 -2.57
N SER A 20 7.23 21.31 -2.03
CA SER A 20 7.16 21.74 -0.62
C SER A 20 5.89 22.51 -0.21
N ASP A 21 4.88 22.63 -1.08
CA ASP A 21 3.69 23.42 -0.79
C ASP A 21 2.68 22.68 0.11
N LEU A 22 2.74 22.99 1.40
CA LEU A 22 1.94 22.40 2.49
C LEU A 22 0.41 22.44 2.29
N VAL A 23 -0.12 23.46 1.60
CA VAL A 23 -1.57 23.61 1.39
C VAL A 23 -2.11 22.65 0.31
N LYS A 24 -1.32 22.33 -0.72
CA LYS A 24 -1.70 21.35 -1.76
C LYS A 24 -1.53 19.91 -1.29
N ILE A 25 -0.56 19.70 -0.39
CA ILE A 25 -0.27 18.41 0.25
C ILE A 25 -1.47 17.97 1.12
N SER A 26 -2.11 18.88 1.87
CA SER A 26 -3.23 18.53 2.76
C SER A 26 -4.55 18.21 2.02
N GLU A 27 -4.81 18.86 0.88
CA GLU A 27 -6.00 18.60 0.05
C GLU A 27 -5.92 17.25 -0.69
N GLN A 28 -4.72 16.81 -1.09
CA GLN A 28 -4.53 15.51 -1.74
C GLN A 28 -4.34 14.36 -0.75
N LEU A 29 -4.03 14.65 0.52
CA LEU A 29 -3.74 13.70 1.60
C LEU A 29 -4.71 13.79 2.79
N GLY A 30 -6.00 14.02 2.56
CA GLY A 30 -6.98 14.22 3.64
C GLY A 30 -7.06 13.17 4.76
N LYS A 31 -6.29 12.07 4.70
CA LYS A 31 -5.65 11.40 5.85
C LYS A 31 -4.51 10.49 5.36
N THR A 32 -3.27 10.84 5.72
CA THR A 32 -2.02 10.05 5.65
C THR A 32 -1.35 9.78 4.29
N GLY A 33 -0.07 10.18 4.18
CA GLY A 33 0.75 10.16 2.97
C GLY A 33 1.67 8.95 2.77
N THR A 34 2.02 8.73 1.50
CA THR A 34 2.76 7.60 0.91
C THR A 34 2.10 6.24 1.11
N PHE A 35 1.13 5.93 0.25
CA PHE A 35 0.45 4.63 0.21
C PHE A 35 1.31 3.52 -0.36
N ILE A 36 2.33 3.85 -1.15
CA ILE A 36 3.12 2.88 -1.92
C ILE A 36 4.60 3.27 -1.81
N GLU A 37 5.42 2.37 -1.24
CA GLU A 37 6.88 2.45 -1.24
C GLU A 37 7.44 1.40 -2.22
N PHE A 38 8.37 1.84 -3.07
CA PHE A 38 9.11 0.95 -3.96
C PHE A 38 10.37 0.44 -3.27
N ARG A 39 10.59 -0.87 -3.35
CA ARG A 39 11.83 -1.55 -2.94
C ARG A 39 12.37 -2.37 -4.11
N SER A 40 13.66 -2.71 -4.10
CA SER A 40 14.25 -3.57 -5.10
C SER A 40 13.56 -4.94 -5.11
N GLY A 41 12.66 -5.15 -6.09
CA GLY A 41 11.91 -6.40 -6.27
C GLY A 41 10.57 -6.51 -5.54
N MET A 42 10.19 -5.53 -4.71
CA MET A 42 8.95 -5.56 -3.93
C MET A 42 8.31 -4.18 -3.82
N LEU A 43 7.00 -4.16 -3.57
CA LEU A 43 6.23 -2.95 -3.40
C LEU A 43 5.50 -3.03 -2.05
N ASN A 44 5.77 -2.10 -1.15
CA ASN A 44 5.08 -2.02 0.14
C ASN A 44 3.88 -1.08 0.02
N VAL A 45 2.71 -1.53 0.44
CA VAL A 45 1.46 -0.76 0.45
C VAL A 45 1.02 -0.49 1.88
N SER A 46 0.84 0.77 2.26
CA SER A 46 0.33 1.19 3.58
C SER A 46 -0.98 1.95 3.43
N PRO A 47 -2.15 1.39 3.82
CA PRO A 47 -3.44 2.09 3.74
C PRO A 47 -3.53 3.34 4.63
N ILE A 48 -2.77 3.37 5.73
CA ILE A 48 -2.67 4.52 6.65
C ILE A 48 -1.45 5.41 6.35
N GLY A 49 -0.82 5.24 5.18
CA GLY A 49 0.40 5.95 4.84
C GLY A 49 1.61 5.60 5.73
N ARG A 50 2.79 6.14 5.40
CA ARG A 50 4.04 5.89 6.15
C ARG A 50 4.40 7.00 7.14
N ASN A 51 3.82 8.18 6.96
CA ASN A 51 4.04 9.35 7.83
C ASN A 51 3.14 9.36 9.09
N CYS A 52 2.51 8.23 9.44
CA CYS A 52 1.68 8.11 10.63
C CYS A 52 2.49 7.98 11.92
N SER A 53 1.96 8.52 13.02
CA SER A 53 2.49 8.36 14.38
C SER A 53 2.36 6.91 14.86
N GLN A 54 3.02 6.58 15.98
CA GLN A 54 2.87 5.25 16.56
C GLN A 54 1.44 5.03 17.09
N GLU A 55 0.80 6.05 17.69
CA GLU A 55 -0.59 5.91 18.16
C GLU A 55 -1.54 5.64 16.97
N GLU A 56 -1.37 6.38 15.87
CA GLU A 56 -2.18 6.18 14.66
C GLU A 56 -2.01 4.76 14.09
N ARG A 57 -0.79 4.20 14.14
CA ARG A 57 -0.52 2.81 13.73
C ARG A 57 -1.22 1.81 14.61
N ASP A 58 -1.20 2.01 15.93
CA ASP A 58 -1.83 1.10 16.89
C ASP A 58 -3.35 1.15 16.77
N GLU A 59 -3.93 2.33 16.53
CA GLU A 59 -5.35 2.50 16.23
C GLU A 59 -5.73 1.82 14.92
N PHE A 60 -4.94 2.02 13.86
CA PHE A 60 -5.17 1.35 12.59
C PHE A 60 -5.05 -0.17 12.71
N GLU A 61 -4.09 -0.69 13.48
CA GLU A 61 -3.96 -2.13 13.68
C GLU A 61 -5.20 -2.72 14.36
N LYS A 62 -5.74 -2.04 15.39
CA LYS A 62 -7.00 -2.44 16.04
C LYS A 62 -8.17 -2.40 15.06
N TYR A 63 -8.25 -1.33 14.27
CA TYR A 63 -9.30 -1.15 13.27
C TYR A 63 -9.23 -2.22 12.16
N ASP A 64 -8.04 -2.49 11.63
CA ASP A 64 -7.82 -3.50 10.60
C ASP A 64 -8.10 -4.92 11.09
N LYS A 65 -7.83 -5.22 12.36
CA LYS A 65 -8.18 -6.53 12.95
C LYS A 65 -9.68 -6.82 12.91
N VAL A 66 -10.50 -5.79 13.10
CA VAL A 66 -11.98 -5.88 13.09
C VAL A 66 -12.54 -5.79 11.68
N HIS A 67 -12.09 -4.80 10.91
CA HIS A 67 -12.66 -4.46 9.60
C HIS A 67 -11.96 -5.11 8.41
N LYS A 68 -10.83 -5.80 8.62
CA LYS A 68 -10.08 -6.56 7.60
C LYS A 68 -9.76 -5.73 6.35
N ILE A 69 -9.31 -4.50 6.55
CA ILE A 69 -9.05 -3.54 5.47
C ILE A 69 -7.95 -4.06 4.53
N ARG A 70 -6.82 -4.51 5.07
CA ARG A 70 -5.70 -5.07 4.31
C ARG A 70 -6.10 -6.32 3.55
N GLU A 71 -6.82 -7.23 4.19
CA GLU A 71 -7.28 -8.49 3.57
C GLU A 71 -8.26 -8.23 2.42
N THR A 72 -9.19 -7.29 2.61
CA THR A 72 -10.13 -6.86 1.58
C THR A 72 -9.39 -6.26 0.39
N MET A 73 -8.42 -5.38 0.65
CA MET A 73 -7.60 -4.76 -0.40
C MET A 73 -6.80 -5.80 -1.17
N ILE A 74 -6.13 -6.74 -0.48
CA ILE A 74 -5.40 -7.85 -1.10
C ILE A 74 -6.32 -8.71 -1.96
N THR A 75 -7.54 -9.00 -1.48
CA THR A 75 -8.51 -9.80 -2.23
C THR A 75 -8.91 -9.12 -3.54
N VAL A 76 -9.17 -7.81 -3.52
CA VAL A 76 -9.48 -7.02 -4.72
C VAL A 76 -8.30 -6.99 -5.67
N LEU A 77 -7.08 -6.74 -5.17
CA LEU A 77 -5.85 -6.71 -5.98
C LEU A 77 -5.55 -8.08 -6.60
N ARG A 78 -5.66 -9.18 -5.83
CA ARG A 78 -5.50 -10.54 -6.33
C ARG A 78 -6.46 -10.85 -7.47
N LYS A 79 -7.74 -10.51 -7.32
CA LYS A 79 -8.75 -10.74 -8.36
C LYS A 79 -8.42 -9.94 -9.62
N LYS A 80 -8.05 -8.67 -9.47
CA LYS A 80 -7.79 -7.76 -10.59
C LYS A 80 -6.51 -8.08 -11.36
N PHE A 81 -5.49 -8.56 -10.64
CA PHE A 81 -4.16 -8.85 -11.18
C PHE A 81 -3.84 -10.35 -11.14
N ALA A 82 -4.86 -11.21 -11.19
CA ALA A 82 -4.70 -12.67 -11.13
C ALA A 82 -3.75 -13.21 -12.21
N HIS A 83 -3.70 -12.54 -13.37
CA HIS A 83 -2.83 -12.89 -14.49
C HIS A 83 -1.33 -12.60 -14.24
N LEU A 84 -0.99 -11.80 -13.22
CA LEU A 84 0.39 -11.38 -12.95
C LEU A 84 1.12 -12.26 -11.93
N ASN A 85 0.48 -13.32 -11.41
CA ASN A 85 1.07 -14.25 -10.43
C ASN A 85 1.82 -13.55 -9.28
N LEU A 86 1.18 -12.53 -8.69
CA LEU A 86 1.75 -11.75 -7.59
C LEU A 86 1.49 -12.41 -6.24
N THR A 87 2.48 -12.35 -5.37
CA THR A 87 2.39 -12.70 -3.95
C THR A 87 2.08 -11.45 -3.14
N PHE A 88 1.15 -11.57 -2.21
CA PHE A 88 0.78 -10.50 -1.28
C PHE A 88 1.05 -10.99 0.15
N SER A 89 1.81 -10.23 0.93
CA SER A 89 2.22 -10.60 2.29
C SER A 89 1.89 -9.48 3.25
N ILE A 90 0.99 -9.72 4.21
CA ILE A 90 0.72 -8.73 5.26
C ILE A 90 1.95 -8.62 6.17
N GLY A 91 2.43 -7.39 6.39
CA GLY A 91 3.64 -7.12 7.15
C GLY A 91 3.42 -6.02 8.20
N GLY A 92 3.90 -6.26 9.42
CA GLY A 92 3.80 -5.30 10.51
C GLY A 92 2.37 -4.87 10.86
N GLN A 93 2.25 -3.67 11.44
CA GLN A 93 0.98 -3.15 11.97
C GLN A 93 0.10 -2.48 10.92
N SER A 94 0.70 -1.95 9.84
CA SER A 94 0.01 -1.02 8.95
C SER A 94 0.14 -1.29 7.45
N SER A 95 0.97 -2.24 6.99
CA SER A 95 1.24 -2.42 5.57
C SER A 95 1.16 -3.87 5.09
N PHE A 96 1.31 -4.06 3.78
CA PHE A 96 1.52 -5.35 3.14
C PHE A 96 2.45 -5.19 1.94
N ASP A 97 3.21 -6.23 1.63
CA ASP A 97 4.12 -6.28 0.49
C ASP A 97 3.48 -6.98 -0.70
N VAL A 98 3.85 -6.54 -1.90
CA VAL A 98 3.50 -7.14 -3.18
C VAL A 98 4.80 -7.49 -3.91
N SER A 99 4.97 -8.76 -4.26
CA SER A 99 6.14 -9.25 -4.99
C SER A 99 5.71 -10.16 -6.14
N SER A 100 6.48 -10.15 -7.24
CA SER A 100 6.33 -11.18 -8.26
C SER A 100 6.85 -12.51 -7.70
N SER A 101 6.04 -13.55 -7.80
CA SER A 101 6.23 -14.90 -7.24
C SER A 101 7.68 -15.33 -6.98
N CYS A 102 7.91 -15.80 -5.74
CA CYS A 102 9.13 -16.41 -5.19
C CYS A 102 10.33 -15.48 -4.93
N LEU A 103 10.11 -14.41 -4.16
CA LEU A 103 11.09 -14.00 -3.15
C LEU A 103 10.72 -14.69 -1.83
N CYS A 104 10.64 -16.03 -1.83
CA CYS A 104 10.96 -16.73 -0.59
C CYS A 104 12.43 -16.42 -0.35
N LEU A 105 12.69 -15.66 0.71
CA LEU A 105 14.01 -15.56 1.33
C LEU A 105 14.59 -16.98 1.41
N ARG A 106 15.54 -17.29 0.53
CA ARG A 106 16.60 -18.24 0.85
C ARG A 106 17.73 -17.46 1.47
#